data_AF-A0A2Z3R290-F1
#
_entry.id   AF-A0A2Z3R290-F1
#
_cell.length_a   1.000
_cell.length_b   1.000
_cell.length_c   1.000
_cell.angle_alpha   90.00
_cell.angle_beta   90.00
_cell.angle_gamma   90.00
#
_symmetry.space_group_name_H-M   'P 1'
#
loop_
_entity.id
_entity.type
_entity.pdbx_description
1 polymer ?
#
loop_
_entity_poly.entity_id
_entity_poly.type
_entity_poly.pdbx_seq_one_letter_code
_entity_poly.pdbx_strand_id
1 'polypeptide(L)'
;MVRERGVTDLVTENPLSLNVLVESLKEVMRAAPDKRTGKNGVYSMEDAALAAFAIFLTQSPSFLAYQRTMEQTRGQSNAQTLLGMSQIPTDNCVRTMLDPVAPAHLFPLFTQIFQALNASGHIDPFRVALDACGRYFRP
;
A
#
# COMPACT_ATOMS: atom_id res chain seq x y z
N MET A 1 10.86 22.63 -32.72
CA MET A 1 10.59 23.61 -31.64
C MET A 1 9.95 22.85 -30.49
N VAL A 2 10.79 22.23 -29.67
CA VAL A 2 10.41 21.39 -28.53
C VAL A 2 10.12 22.33 -27.37
N ARG A 3 8.91 22.31 -26.84
CA ARG A 3 8.59 22.99 -25.58
C ARG A 3 8.96 22.03 -24.45
N GLU A 4 10.06 22.33 -23.78
CA GLU A 4 10.39 21.78 -22.47
C GLU A 4 9.25 22.12 -21.51
N ARG A 5 8.58 21.08 -20.98
CA ARG A 5 7.66 21.25 -19.86
C ARG A 5 8.48 21.15 -18.58
N GLY A 6 8.54 22.28 -17.87
CA GLY A 6 9.28 22.46 -16.64
C GLY A 6 8.85 21.50 -15.55
N VAL A 7 9.85 21.11 -14.77
CA VAL A 7 9.73 20.54 -13.43
C VAL A 7 8.95 21.55 -12.55
N THR A 8 8.04 21.04 -11.71
CA THR A 8 7.24 21.75 -10.69
C THR A 8 5.98 22.52 -11.16
N ASP A 9 4.96 21.80 -11.63
CA ASP A 9 3.60 22.12 -11.19
C ASP A 9 3.45 21.56 -9.77
N LEU A 10 3.55 22.44 -8.77
CA LEU A 10 3.22 22.17 -7.38
C LEU A 10 1.70 21.97 -7.26
N VAL A 11 1.20 20.84 -7.76
CA VAL A 11 0.00 20.26 -7.17
C VAL A 11 0.46 19.77 -5.80
N THR A 12 -0.02 20.40 -4.74
CA THR A 12 0.02 19.79 -3.42
C THR A 12 -0.84 18.54 -3.53
N GLU A 13 -0.26 17.45 -4.02
CA GLU A 13 -0.93 16.16 -4.11
C GLU A 13 -1.51 15.87 -2.74
N ASN A 14 -2.83 15.62 -2.70
CA ASN A 14 -3.52 15.28 -1.45
C ASN A 14 -2.69 14.19 -0.74
N PRO A 15 -2.19 14.40 0.49
CA PRO A 15 -1.33 13.44 1.17
C PRO A 15 -2.01 12.09 1.42
N LEU A 16 -3.34 12.04 1.26
CA LEU A 16 -4.18 10.86 1.35
C LEU A 16 -4.57 10.27 -0.02
N SER A 17 -4.00 10.78 -1.12
CA SER A 17 -4.22 10.19 -2.45
C SER A 17 -3.58 8.81 -2.53
N LEU A 18 -4.20 7.89 -3.28
CA LEU A 18 -3.69 6.53 -3.42
C LEU A 18 -2.23 6.50 -3.91
N ASN A 19 -1.88 7.37 -4.86
CA ASN A 19 -0.53 7.44 -5.41
C ASN A 19 0.50 7.82 -4.33
N VAL A 20 0.20 8.82 -3.52
CA VAL A 20 1.09 9.25 -2.41
C VAL A 20 1.23 8.13 -1.38
N LEU A 21 0.15 7.44 -1.04
CA LEU A 21 0.17 6.32 -0.10
C LEU A 21 0.97 5.12 -0.62
N VAL A 22 0.78 4.76 -1.89
CA VAL A 22 1.53 3.70 -2.56
C VAL A 22 3.03 4.02 -2.58
N GLU A 23 3.40 5.24 -2.94
CA GLU A 23 4.80 5.64 -3.00
C GLU A 23 5.43 5.69 -1.60
N SER A 24 4.72 6.21 -0.61
CA SER A 24 5.20 6.22 0.79
C SER A 24 5.42 4.80 1.33
N LEU A 25 4.55 3.84 0.96
CA LEU A 25 4.74 2.43 1.31
C LEU A 25 5.98 1.84 0.63
N LYS A 26 6.20 2.14 -0.66
CA LYS A 26 7.41 1.71 -1.38
C LYS A 26 8.68 2.24 -0.71
N GLU A 27 8.71 3.51 -0.34
CA GLU A 27 9.87 4.13 0.33
C GLU A 27 10.22 3.43 1.65
N VAL A 28 9.22 3.18 2.51
CA VAL A 28 9.44 2.47 3.78
C VAL A 28 9.94 1.05 3.54
N MET A 29 9.36 0.36 2.57
CA MET A 29 9.66 -1.06 2.33
C MET A 29 10.97 -1.28 1.58
N ARG A 30 11.47 -0.28 0.86
CA ARG A 30 12.83 -0.27 0.33
C ARG A 30 13.89 -0.32 1.43
N ALA A 31 13.61 0.30 2.58
CA ALA A 31 14.50 0.29 3.74
C ALA A 31 14.26 -0.89 4.69
N ALA A 32 13.27 -1.74 4.41
CA ALA A 32 12.94 -2.88 5.27
C ALA A 32 14.05 -3.96 5.21
N PRO A 33 14.27 -4.70 6.31
CA PRO A 33 15.22 -5.81 6.32
C PRO A 33 14.81 -6.89 5.30
N ASP A 34 15.70 -7.18 4.36
CA ASP A 34 15.56 -8.32 3.45
C ASP A 34 16.50 -9.44 3.90
N LYS A 35 15.93 -10.55 4.40
CA LYS A 35 16.70 -11.71 4.86
C LYS A 35 17.20 -12.58 3.71
N ARG A 36 16.76 -12.34 2.48
CA ARG A 36 17.20 -13.11 1.31
C ARG A 36 18.66 -12.79 1.03
N THR A 37 19.42 -13.83 0.70
CA THR A 37 20.83 -13.71 0.32
C THR A 37 21.03 -14.33 -1.07
N GLY A 38 21.99 -13.81 -1.84
CA GLY A 38 22.30 -14.31 -3.17
C GLY A 38 21.32 -13.87 -4.28
N LYS A 39 21.10 -14.73 -5.29
CA LYS A 39 20.34 -14.39 -6.51
C LYS A 39 18.81 -14.55 -6.38
N ASN A 40 18.29 -14.65 -5.17
CA ASN A 40 16.87 -14.94 -4.91
C ASN A 40 15.98 -13.68 -4.98
N GLY A 41 16.51 -12.58 -5.52
CA GLY A 41 15.86 -11.27 -5.63
C GLY A 41 15.03 -11.10 -6.91
N VAL A 42 14.18 -12.08 -7.24
CA VAL A 42 13.27 -11.96 -8.41
C VAL A 42 12.23 -10.87 -8.18
N TYR A 43 11.78 -10.70 -6.94
CA TYR A 43 10.81 -9.68 -6.51
C TYR A 43 11.46 -8.68 -5.56
N SER A 44 11.12 -7.40 -5.72
CA SER A 44 11.53 -6.33 -4.81
C SER A 44 10.74 -6.40 -3.49
N MET A 45 11.28 -5.80 -2.41
CA MET A 45 10.55 -5.70 -1.14
C MET A 45 9.30 -4.80 -1.30
N GLU A 46 9.41 -3.79 -2.17
CA GLU A 46 8.32 -2.93 -2.58
C GLU A 46 7.16 -3.70 -3.24
N ASP A 47 7.45 -4.51 -4.27
CA ASP A 47 6.42 -5.30 -4.95
C ASP A 47 5.76 -6.31 -4.00
N ALA A 48 6.52 -6.92 -3.09
CA ALA A 48 5.98 -7.81 -2.07
C ALA A 48 5.03 -7.09 -1.10
N ALA A 49 5.42 -5.91 -0.62
CA ALA A 49 4.59 -5.09 0.25
C ALA A 49 3.29 -4.65 -0.42
N LEU A 50 3.38 -4.21 -1.68
CA LEU A 50 2.21 -3.83 -2.45
C LEU A 50 1.29 -5.02 -2.70
N ALA A 51 1.83 -6.23 -2.84
CA ALA A 51 1.02 -7.43 -3.05
C ALA A 51 0.26 -7.83 -1.80
N ALA A 52 0.89 -7.74 -0.63
CA ALA A 52 0.21 -7.87 0.64
C ALA A 52 -0.87 -6.79 0.82
N PHE A 53 -0.56 -5.54 0.48
CA PHE A 53 -1.49 -4.43 0.60
C PHE A 53 -2.70 -4.58 -0.34
N ALA A 54 -2.49 -5.07 -1.56
CA ALA A 54 -3.53 -5.22 -2.56
C ALA A 54 -4.64 -6.19 -2.14
N ILE A 55 -4.35 -7.16 -1.28
CA ILE A 55 -5.34 -8.10 -0.74
C ILE A 55 -6.49 -7.34 -0.05
N PHE A 56 -6.19 -6.25 0.66
CA PHE A 56 -7.20 -5.41 1.32
C PHE A 56 -8.10 -4.63 0.34
N LEU A 57 -7.69 -4.52 -0.92
CA LEU A 57 -8.40 -3.78 -1.97
C LEU A 57 -9.15 -4.69 -2.96
N THR A 58 -8.97 -6.00 -2.88
CA THR A 58 -9.59 -6.95 -3.83
C THR A 58 -10.63 -7.83 -3.15
N GLN A 59 -11.82 -7.93 -3.74
CA GLN A 59 -12.88 -8.85 -3.30
C GLN A 59 -12.71 -10.27 -3.88
N SER A 60 -11.47 -10.71 -4.13
CA SER A 60 -11.19 -12.05 -4.67
C SER A 60 -10.53 -12.94 -3.62
N PRO A 61 -10.90 -14.23 -3.53
CA PRO A 61 -10.25 -15.19 -2.64
C PRO A 61 -8.77 -15.45 -3.01
N SER A 62 -8.34 -15.05 -4.21
CA SER A 62 -6.93 -15.00 -4.59
C SER A 62 -6.63 -13.73 -5.37
N PHE A 63 -5.78 -12.88 -4.79
CA PHE A 63 -5.27 -11.69 -5.45
C PHE A 63 -4.56 -12.05 -6.76
N LEU A 64 -3.64 -13.01 -6.71
CA LEU A 64 -2.86 -13.42 -7.88
C LEU A 64 -3.72 -13.96 -9.02
N ALA A 65 -4.69 -14.84 -8.72
CA ALA A 65 -5.58 -15.39 -9.74
C ALA A 65 -6.43 -14.29 -10.40
N TYR A 66 -6.89 -13.33 -9.61
CA TYR A 66 -7.65 -12.19 -10.10
C TYR A 66 -6.82 -11.31 -11.04
N GLN A 67 -5.59 -10.96 -10.65
CA GLN A 67 -4.71 -10.14 -11.50
C GLN A 67 -4.33 -10.85 -12.80
N ARG A 68 -4.03 -12.16 -12.75
CA ARG A 68 -3.74 -12.97 -13.95
C ARG A 68 -4.94 -13.03 -14.90
N THR A 69 -6.15 -13.20 -14.36
CA THR A 69 -7.36 -13.22 -15.17
C THR A 69 -7.57 -11.87 -15.85
N MET A 70 -7.37 -10.75 -15.16
CA MET A 70 -7.45 -9.43 -15.77
C MET A 70 -6.39 -9.22 -16.84
N GLU A 71 -5.14 -9.63 -16.61
CA GLU A 71 -4.08 -9.53 -17.62
C GLU A 71 -4.42 -10.36 -18.87
N GLN A 72 -4.95 -11.57 -18.72
CA GLN A 72 -5.36 -12.42 -19.84
C GLN A 72 -6.58 -11.87 -20.60
N THR A 73 -7.54 -11.27 -19.89
CA THR A 73 -8.82 -10.82 -20.49
C THR A 73 -8.79 -9.37 -20.99
N ARG A 74 -7.95 -8.52 -20.39
CA ARG A 74 -7.91 -7.07 -20.63
C ARG A 74 -6.51 -6.55 -21.01
N GLY A 75 -5.48 -7.40 -20.98
CA GLY A 75 -4.10 -7.04 -21.32
C GLY A 75 -3.34 -6.27 -20.22
N GLN A 76 -4.02 -5.89 -19.12
CA GLN A 76 -3.44 -5.17 -18.00
C GLN A 76 -4.12 -5.58 -16.69
N SER A 77 -3.42 -5.39 -15.57
CA SER A 77 -3.91 -5.71 -14.22
C SER A 77 -3.86 -4.48 -13.30
N ASN A 78 -4.68 -4.44 -12.25
CA ASN A 78 -4.66 -3.38 -11.24
C ASN A 78 -3.33 -3.35 -10.47
N ALA A 79 -2.68 -4.50 -10.34
CA ALA A 79 -1.32 -4.59 -9.81
C ALA A 79 -0.33 -3.71 -10.59
N GLN A 80 -0.39 -3.74 -11.92
CA GLN A 80 0.48 -2.94 -12.79
C GLN A 80 0.02 -1.46 -12.83
N THR A 81 -1.29 -1.21 -12.98
CA THR A 81 -1.78 0.15 -13.28
C THR A 81 -2.07 0.99 -12.03
N LEU A 82 -2.71 0.43 -11.00
CA LEU A 82 -3.08 1.16 -9.78
C LEU A 82 -1.98 1.13 -8.72
N LEU A 83 -1.22 0.04 -8.63
CA LEU A 83 -0.17 -0.14 -7.61
C LEU A 83 1.24 0.04 -8.17
N GLY A 84 1.41 0.08 -9.49
CA GLY A 84 2.70 0.30 -10.14
C GLY A 84 3.70 -0.82 -9.86
N MET A 85 3.23 -2.06 -9.72
CA MET A 85 4.10 -3.23 -9.53
C MET A 85 4.80 -3.60 -10.83
N SER A 86 6.08 -3.97 -10.73
CA SER A 86 6.83 -4.49 -11.87
C SER A 86 6.57 -5.98 -12.08
N GLN A 87 6.46 -6.73 -10.99
CA GLN A 87 6.11 -8.15 -11.01
C GLN A 87 5.17 -8.48 -9.85
N ILE A 88 4.28 -9.45 -10.06
CA ILE A 88 3.28 -9.86 -9.07
C ILE A 88 3.80 -11.12 -8.36
N PRO A 89 4.29 -11.03 -7.10
CA PRO A 89 4.71 -12.20 -6.34
C PRO A 89 3.54 -13.11 -5.97
N THR A 90 3.83 -14.38 -5.73
CA THR A 90 2.85 -15.32 -5.17
C THR A 90 2.64 -15.10 -3.69
N ASP A 91 1.51 -15.55 -3.15
CA ASP A 91 1.19 -15.43 -1.72
C ASP A 91 2.29 -16.03 -0.83
N ASN A 92 2.81 -17.21 -1.19
CA ASN A 92 3.94 -17.83 -0.47
C ASN A 92 5.21 -16.98 -0.53
N CYS A 93 5.50 -16.34 -1.67
CA CYS A 93 6.65 -15.45 -1.80
C CYS A 93 6.49 -14.22 -0.93
N VAL A 94 5.30 -13.61 -0.94
CA VAL A 94 4.96 -12.46 -0.08
C VAL A 94 5.18 -12.79 1.40
N ARG A 95 4.65 -13.93 1.87
CA ARG A 95 4.83 -14.38 3.27
C ARG A 95 6.30 -14.60 3.60
N THR A 96 7.03 -15.31 2.75
CA THR A 96 8.47 -15.57 2.96
C THR A 96 9.27 -14.28 3.09
N MET A 97 8.91 -13.25 2.32
CA MET A 97 9.59 -11.96 2.32
C MET A 97 9.18 -11.06 3.50
N LEU A 98 7.90 -11.05 3.88
CA LEU A 98 7.36 -10.08 4.83
C LEU A 98 7.18 -10.60 6.25
N ASP A 99 6.96 -11.91 6.47
CA ASP A 99 6.86 -12.52 7.81
C ASP A 99 8.08 -12.18 8.70
N PRO A 100 9.31 -12.06 8.16
CA PRO A 100 10.47 -11.68 8.97
C PRO A 100 10.61 -10.18 9.27
N VAL A 101 9.83 -9.31 8.62
CA VAL A 101 9.87 -7.86 8.81
C VAL A 101 9.02 -7.50 10.03
N ALA A 102 9.65 -6.89 11.04
CA ALA A 102 8.92 -6.48 12.24
C ALA A 102 7.89 -5.38 11.89
N PRO A 103 6.63 -5.45 12.37
CA PRO A 103 5.60 -4.45 12.09
C PRO A 103 5.99 -3.01 12.45
N ALA A 104 6.91 -2.85 13.41
CA ALA A 104 7.43 -1.55 13.83
C ALA A 104 8.03 -0.71 12.69
N HIS A 105 8.48 -1.33 11.60
CA HIS A 105 8.98 -0.61 10.41
C HIS A 105 7.88 0.23 9.74
N LEU A 106 6.61 -0.19 9.84
CA LEU A 106 5.47 0.50 9.24
C LEU A 106 4.82 1.51 10.19
N PHE A 107 5.17 1.51 11.48
CA PHE A 107 4.53 2.39 12.48
C PHE A 107 4.67 3.88 12.14
N PRO A 108 5.83 4.40 11.71
CA PRO A 108 5.95 5.81 11.35
C PRO A 108 4.98 6.22 10.23
N LEU A 109 4.91 5.41 9.17
CA LEU A 109 4.00 5.64 8.05
C LEU A 109 2.53 5.55 8.48
N PHE A 110 2.17 4.53 9.26
CA PHE A 110 0.83 4.42 9.81
C PHE A 110 0.44 5.64 10.65
N THR A 111 1.32 6.09 11.54
CA THR A 111 1.10 7.28 12.37
C THR A 111 0.90 8.52 11.52
N GLN A 112 1.73 8.72 10.49
CA GLN A 112 1.60 9.85 9.56
C GLN A 112 0.24 9.85 8.84
N ILE A 113 -0.16 8.71 8.26
CA ILE A 113 -1.44 8.58 7.55
C ILE A 113 -2.61 8.79 8.51
N PHE A 114 -2.55 8.20 9.70
CA PHE A 114 -3.58 8.36 10.72
C PHE A 114 -3.73 9.82 11.16
N GLN A 115 -2.62 10.53 11.37
CA GLN A 115 -2.63 11.95 11.72
C GLN A 115 -3.24 12.80 10.60
N ALA A 116 -2.92 12.51 9.33
CA ALA A 116 -3.51 13.20 8.19
C ALA A 116 -5.02 12.95 8.09
N LEU A 117 -5.48 11.70 8.24
CA LEU A 117 -6.90 11.33 8.29
C LEU A 117 -7.64 12.00 9.45
N ASN A 118 -6.98 12.13 10.60
CA ASN A 118 -7.51 12.81 11.76
C ASN A 118 -7.65 14.32 11.54
N ALA A 119 -6.60 14.97 11.02
CA ALA A 119 -6.59 16.40 10.78
C ALA A 119 -7.63 16.83 9.73
N SER A 120 -7.96 15.95 8.78
CA SER A 120 -8.96 16.21 7.75
C SER A 120 -10.39 15.81 8.16
N GLY A 121 -10.59 15.26 9.37
CA GLY A 121 -11.90 14.82 9.87
C GLY A 121 -12.45 13.54 9.24
N HIS A 122 -11.68 12.82 8.42
CA HIS A 122 -12.16 11.60 7.76
C HIS A 122 -12.50 10.46 8.73
N ILE A 123 -11.91 10.47 9.93
CA ILE A 123 -12.17 9.45 10.94
C ILE A 123 -13.28 9.83 11.93
N ASP A 124 -13.80 11.06 11.87
CA ASP A 124 -14.82 11.54 12.80
C ASP A 124 -16.11 10.69 12.82
N PRO A 125 -16.62 10.17 11.68
CA PRO A 125 -17.79 9.28 11.68
C PRO A 125 -17.59 7.95 12.42
N PHE A 126 -16.34 7.57 12.64
CA PHE A 126 -15.92 6.34 13.32
C PHE A 126 -15.55 6.59 14.79
N ARG A 127 -15.53 7.85 15.24
CA ARG A 127 -15.34 8.17 16.65
C ARG A 127 -16.57 7.75 17.43
N VAL A 128 -16.31 7.04 18.52
CA VAL A 128 -17.33 6.57 19.43
C VAL A 128 -16.94 6.97 20.83
N ALA A 129 -17.88 7.57 21.55
CA ALA A 129 -17.70 7.80 22.99
C ALA A 129 -17.99 6.48 23.69
N LEU A 130 -17.09 6.08 24.59
CA LEU A 130 -17.37 5.03 25.54
C LEU A 130 -18.07 5.68 26.74
N ASP A 131 -19.23 5.14 27.14
CA ASP A 131 -19.83 5.51 28.41
C ASP A 131 -18.97 4.98 29.58
N ALA A 132 -19.29 5.38 30.81
CA ALA A 132 -18.59 4.94 32.02
C ALA A 132 -18.64 3.41 32.24
N CYS A 133 -19.47 2.69 31.49
CA CYS A 133 -19.64 1.23 31.52
C CYS A 133 -18.97 0.55 30.30
N GLY A 134 -18.32 1.30 29.41
CA GLY A 134 -17.64 0.78 28.22
C GLY A 134 -18.59 0.45 27.05
N ARG A 135 -19.84 0.93 27.06
CA ARG A 135 -20.78 0.76 25.95
C ARG A 135 -20.65 1.90 24.94
N TYR A 136 -20.79 1.57 23.66
CA TYR A 136 -20.75 2.52 22.56
C TYR A 136 -21.94 3.48 22.61
N PHE A 137 -21.65 4.78 22.68
CA PHE A 137 -22.64 5.85 22.57
C PHE A 137 -22.39 6.64 21.28
N ARG A 138 -23.41 6.73 20.42
CA ARG A 138 -23.46 7.65 19.28
C ARG A 138 -24.45 8.77 19.66
N PRO A 139 -24.03 10.04 19.78
CA PRO A 139 -24.94 11.15 20.02
C PRO A 139 -25.89 11.39 18.84
#